data_AF-X1FU89-F1
#
_entry.id   AF-X1FU89-F1
#
_cell.length_a   1.000
_cell.length_b   1.000
_cell.length_c   1.000
_cell.angle_alpha   90.00
_cell.angle_beta   90.00
_cell.angle_gamma   90.00
#
_symmetry.space_group_name_H-M   'P 1'
#
loop_
_entity.id
_entity.type
_entity.pdbx_description
1 polymer ?
#
loop_
_entity_poly.entity_id
_entity_poly.type
_entity_poly.pdbx_seq_one_letter_code
_entity_poly.pdbx_strand_id
1 'polypeptide(L)' 'MQLITILVVSFLGAGMVYLAGKISGKTRNILAILISLATVILISLTYNQKIYTSFYSLPFLNLSLTLRIDALSWFFAI' A
#
# COMPACT_ATOMS: atom_id res chain seq x y z
N MET A 1 10.07 -6.44 5.52
CA MET A 1 9.05 -6.04 4.53
C MET A 1 9.33 -4.59 4.13
N GLN A 2 9.37 -4.25 2.83
CA GLN A 2 9.56 -2.85 2.44
C GLN A 2 8.21 -2.13 2.39
N LEU A 3 8.10 -0.94 3.00
CA LEU A 3 6.86 -0.14 2.99
C LEU A 3 6.39 0.20 1.57
N ILE A 4 7.33 0.28 0.62
CA ILE A 4 6.98 0.51 -0.78
C ILE A 4 6.16 -0.62 -1.38
N THR A 5 6.34 -1.87 -0.92
CA THR A 5 5.56 -3.00 -1.43
C THR A 5 4.08 -2.82 -1.13
N ILE A 6 3.73 -2.30 0.05
CA ILE A 6 2.35 -2.01 0.44
C ILE A 6 1.74 -0.96 -0.52
N LEU A 7 2.49 0.12 -0.79
CA LEU A 7 2.03 1.17 -1.70
C LEU A 7 1.88 0.66 -3.13
N VAL A 8 2.88 -0.05 -3.64
CA VAL A 8 2.86 -0.61 -5.00
C VAL A 8 1.67 -1.55 -5.18
N VAL A 9 1.44 -2.46 -4.23
CA VAL A 9 0.30 -3.39 -4.29
C VAL A 9 -1.03 -2.65 -4.21
N SER A 10 -1.15 -1.64 -3.35
CA SER A 10 -2.39 -0.86 -3.20
C SER A 10 -2.71 -0.04 -4.45
N PHE A 11 -1.73 0.71 -4.97
CA PHE A 11 -1.93 1.60 -6.12
C PHE A 11 -2.02 0.82 -7.44
N LEU A 12 -1.11 -0.12 -7.71
CA LEU A 12 -1.20 -0.93 -8.92
C LEU A 12 -2.44 -1.83 -8.88
N GLY A 13 -2.76 -2.38 -7.70
CA GLY A 13 -3.97 -3.15 -7.50
C GLY A 13 -5.22 -2.36 -7.87
N ALA A 14 -5.37 -1.13 -7.37
CA ALA A 14 -6.49 -0.27 -7.75
C ALA A 14 -6.58 -0.04 -9.27
N GLY A 15 -5.43 0.17 -9.93
CA GLY A 15 -5.37 0.26 -11.40
C GLY A 15 -5.82 -1.03 -12.10
N MET A 16 -5.40 -2.19 -11.61
CA MET A 16 -5.83 -3.50 -12.13
C MET A 16 -7.33 -3.73 -11.95
N VAL A 17 -7.90 -3.37 -10.80
CA VAL A 17 -9.35 -3.44 -10.54
C VAL A 17 -10.12 -2.60 -11.54
N TYR A 18 -9.64 -1.38 -11.80
CA TYR A 18 -10.25 -0.49 -12.78
C TYR A 18 -10.25 -1.09 -14.19
N LEU A 19 -9.09 -1.60 -14.64
CA LEU A 19 -8.97 -2.25 -15.95
C LEU A 19 -9.86 -3.50 -16.05
N ALA A 20 -9.87 -4.35 -15.02
CA ALA A 20 -10.72 -5.53 -14.97
C ALA A 20 -12.22 -5.18 -14.99
N GLY A 21 -12.60 -4.04 -14.39
CA GLY A 21 -13.97 -3.53 -14.42
C GLY A 21 -14.45 -3.10 -15.80
N LYS A 22 -13.55 -2.77 -16.73
CA LYS A 22 -13.94 -2.55 -18.13
C LYS A 22 -14.34 -3.85 -18.84
N ILE A 23 -13.87 -5.01 -18.36
CA ILE A 23 -14.19 -6.32 -18.93
C ILE A 23 -15.48 -6.86 -18.30
N SER A 24 -15.56 -6.90 -16.96
CA SER A 24 -16.79 -7.29 -16.27
C SER A 24 -16.86 -6.76 -14.84
N GLY A 25 -18.09 -6.48 -14.38
CA GLY A 25 -18.33 -6.11 -12.98
C GLY A 25 -18.02 -7.21 -11.98
N LYS A 26 -18.17 -8.50 -12.37
CA LYS A 26 -17.85 -9.65 -11.50
C LYS A 26 -16.34 -9.74 -11.24
N THR A 27 -15.53 -9.65 -12.31
CA THR A 27 -14.06 -9.69 -12.20
C THR A 27 -13.56 -8.54 -11.35
N ARG A 28 -14.08 -7.31 -11.55
CA ARG A 28 -13.76 -6.14 -10.72
C ARG A 28 -13.94 -6.43 -9.23
N ASN A 29 -15.10 -6.97 -8.85
CA ASN A 29 -15.44 -7.18 -7.44
C ASN A 29 -14.55 -8.24 -6.81
N ILE A 30 -14.30 -9.36 -7.50
CA ILE A 30 -13.41 -10.42 -7.01
C ILE A 30 -11.99 -9.87 -6.82
N LEU A 31 -11.47 -9.15 -7.82
CA LEU A 31 -10.12 -8.62 -7.81
C LEU A 31 -9.95 -7.55 -6.74
N ALA A 32 -10.96 -6.70 -6.52
CA ALA A 32 -10.98 -5.72 -5.44
C ALA A 32 -10.89 -6.38 -4.06
N ILE A 33 -11.65 -7.44 -3.82
CA ILE A 33 -11.59 -8.21 -2.56
C ILE A 33 -10.20 -8.81 -2.37
N LEU A 34 -9.63 -9.42 -3.41
CA LEU A 34 -8.30 -10.04 -3.35
C LEU A 34 -7.19 -9.02 -3.03
N ILE A 35 -7.21 -7.84 -3.66
CA ILE A 35 -6.23 -6.79 -3.38
C ILE A 35 -6.42 -6.22 -1.97
N SER A 36 -7.66 -6.01 -1.54
CA SER A 36 -7.92 -5.51 -0.18
C SER A 36 -7.41 -6.51 0.86
N LEU A 37 -7.68 -7.81 0.66
CA LEU A 37 -7.17 -8.88 1.51
C LEU A 37 -5.64 -8.94 1.51
N ALA A 38 -5.01 -8.87 0.34
CA ALA A 38 -3.56 -8.85 0.23
C ALA A 38 -2.96 -7.65 0.98
N THR A 39 -3.58 -6.47 0.88
CA THR A 39 -3.13 -5.25 1.58
C THR A 39 -3.22 -5.41 3.09
N VAL A 40 -4.33 -5.94 3.60
CA VAL A 40 -4.52 -6.25 5.03
C VAL A 40 -3.48 -7.26 5.52
N ILE A 41 -3.16 -8.30 4.74
CA ILE A 41 -2.11 -9.27 5.09
C ILE A 41 -0.74 -8.59 5.16
N LEU A 42 -0.39 -7.76 4.16
CA LEU A 42 0.90 -7.06 4.14
C LEU A 42 1.04 -6.10 5.33
N ILE A 43 -0.03 -5.40 5.72
CA ILE A 43 -0.05 -4.52 6.90
C ILE A 43 0.00 -5.35 8.19
N SER A 44 -0.72 -6.46 8.27
CA SER A 44 -0.65 -7.35 9.44
C SER A 44 0.77 -7.85 9.70
N LEU A 45 1.53 -8.15 8.64
CA LEU A 45 2.93 -8.58 8.75
C LEU A 45 3.87 -7.49 9.28
N THR A 46 3.46 -6.21 9.28
CA THR A 46 4.24 -5.12 9.90
C THR A 46 3.87 -4.86 11.36
N TYR A 47 3.02 -5.70 11.97
CA TYR A 47 2.63 -5.57 13.37
C TYR A 47 3.84 -5.52 14.30
N ASN A 48 3.83 -4.53 15.20
CA ASN A 48 4.89 -4.25 16.16
C ASN A 48 6.29 -3.99 15.53
N GLN A 49 6.37 -3.77 14.22
CA GLN A 49 7.60 -3.36 13.56
C GLN A 49 7.75 -1.83 13.59
N LYS A 50 9.00 -1.37 13.69
CA LYS A 50 9.35 0.05 13.52
C LYS A 50 10.18 0.18 12.25
N ILE A 51 9.55 0.64 11.19
CA ILE A 51 10.18 0.74 9.86
C ILE A 51 10.21 2.20 9.45
N TYR A 52 11.38 2.65 9.01
CA TYR A 52 11.61 3.99 8.50
C TYR A 52 12.22 3.87 7.12
N THR A 53 11.59 4.48 6.13
CA THR A 53 12.09 4.49 4.75
C THR A 53 11.93 5.89 4.20
N SER A 54 13.04 6.62 4.11
CA SER A 54 13.10 7.92 3.46
C SER A 54 13.35 7.73 1.97
N PHE A 55 12.43 8.21 1.15
CA PHE A 55 12.58 8.31 -0.29
C PHE A 55 13.28 9.63 -0.64
N TYR A 56 13.96 9.58 -1.80
CA TYR A 56 14.80 10.63 -2.40
C TYR A 56 14.47 12.05 -1.91
N SER A 57 15.46 12.73 -1.32
CA SER A 57 15.33 14.16 -0.99
C SER A 57 15.14 14.93 -2.29
N LEU A 58 14.03 15.65 -2.43
CA LEU A 58 13.79 16.61 -3.51
C LEU A 58 14.79 17.77 -3.29
N PRO A 59 15.92 17.82 -4.03
CA PRO A 59 17.05 18.66 -3.66
C PRO A 59 16.73 20.17 -3.75
N PHE A 60 15.70 20.53 -4.50
CA PHE A 60 15.24 21.91 -4.67
C PHE A 60 14.25 22.38 -3.59
N LEU A 61 13.60 21.46 -2.89
CA LEU A 61 12.60 21.76 -1.85
C LEU A 61 13.12 21.48 -0.43
N ASN A 62 14.27 20.83 -0.31
CA ASN A 62 14.77 20.27 0.94
C ASN A 62 13.74 19.39 1.67
N LEU A 63 12.87 18.72 0.90
CA LEU A 63 11.83 17.83 1.40
C LEU A 63 12.21 16.38 1.07
N SER A 64 12.04 15.48 2.02
CA SER A 64 12.13 14.04 1.80
C SER A 64 10.79 13.40 2.12
N LEU A 65 10.28 12.59 1.18
CA LEU A 65 9.12 11.77 1.43
C LEU A 65 9.55 10.60 2.32
N THR A 66 9.17 10.66 3.60
CA THR A 66 9.50 9.58 4.55
C THR A 66 8.27 8.75 4.85
N LEU A 67 8.34 7.45 4.56
CA LEU A 67 7.38 6.47 5.06
C LEU A 67 7.86 5.96 6.41
N ARG A 68 6.94 5.99 7.38
CA ARG A 68 7.17 5.50 8.73
C ARG A 68 6.02 4.58 9.11
N ILE A 69 6.37 3.45 9.71
CA ILE A 69 5.41 2.61 10.43
C ILE A 69 5.87 2.42 11.87
N ASP A 70 4.94 2.66 12.77
CA ASP A 70 5.00 2.51 14.22
C ASP A 70 3.65 1.97 14.69
N ALA A 71 3.49 1.73 16.00
CA ALA A 71 2.25 1.14 16.52
C ALA A 71 1.00 1.97 16.20
N LEU A 72 1.12 3.31 16.17
CA LEU A 72 -0.01 4.20 15.91
C LEU A 72 -0.39 4.20 14.44
N SER A 73 0.60 4.38 13.55
CA SER A 73 0.38 4.34 12.10
C SER A 73 -0.07 2.95 11.63
N TRP A 74 0.42 1.88 12.25
CA TRP A 74 -0.05 0.52 12.00
C TRP A 74 -1.53 0.35 12.36
N PHE A 75 -1.97 0.87 13.51
CA PHE A 75 -3.36 0.81 13.95
C PHE A 75 -4.33 1.48 12.96
N PHE A 76 -3.93 2.57 12.32
CA PHE A 76 -4.75 3.23 11.29
C PHE A 76 -4.68 2.56 9.91
N ALA A 77 -3.65 1.76 9.66
CA ALA A 77 -3.45 1.13 8.37
C ALA A 77 -4.26 -0.16 8.21
N ILE A 78 -4.53 -0.88 9.30
CA ILE A 78 -5.25 -2.17 9.32
C ILE A 78 -6.77 -1.97 9.28
#